data_AF-A0A2R6LAN4-F1
#
_entry.id   AF-A0A2R6LAN4-F1
#
_cell.length_a   1.000
_cell.length_b   1.000
_cell.length_c   1.000
_cell.angle_alpha   90.00
_cell.angle_beta   90.00
_cell.angle_gamma   90.00
#
_symmetry.space_group_name_H-M   'P 1'
#
loop_
_entity.id
_entity.type
_entity.pdbx_description
1 polymer ?
#
loop_
_entity_poly.entity_id
_entity_poly.type
_entity_poly.pdbx_seq_one_letter_code
_entity_poly.pdbx_strand_id
1 'polypeptide(L)'
;MPYPDEESITVAFMTQSHHAGSFAVPSEAWIRGEPGQQSYVLPWTVATLKEDLHVVGRQGSVTDEFTEQVTTATISYLDSSETADPV
;
A
#
# COMPACT_ATOMS: atom_id res chain seq x y z
N MET A 1 -4.92 -6.21 -17.81
CA MET A 1 -5.72 -5.22 -17.08
C MET A 1 -6.22 -4.19 -18.06
N PRO A 2 -7.44 -3.65 -17.91
CA PRO A 2 -7.86 -2.50 -18.71
C PRO A 2 -6.99 -1.30 -18.29
N TYR A 3 -6.43 -0.58 -19.27
CA TYR A 3 -5.54 0.58 -19.11
C TYR A 3 -4.12 0.26 -18.59
N PRO A 4 -3.32 -0.52 -19.34
CA PRO A 4 -1.90 -0.60 -19.05
C PRO A 4 -1.30 0.81 -19.17
N ASP A 5 -0.59 1.23 -18.13
CA ASP A 5 0.27 2.43 -18.05
C ASP A 5 -0.39 3.80 -17.76
N GLU A 6 -1.70 3.90 -17.50
CA GLU A 6 -2.35 5.19 -17.16
C GLU A 6 -2.83 5.30 -15.70
N GLU A 7 -3.29 4.19 -15.11
CA GLU A 7 -3.88 4.19 -13.77
C GLU A 7 -3.28 3.07 -12.91
N SER A 8 -3.00 3.40 -11.65
CA SER A 8 -2.44 2.48 -10.64
C SER A 8 -3.29 2.46 -9.39
N ILE A 9 -3.44 1.28 -8.79
CA ILE A 9 -3.99 1.13 -7.44
C ILE A 9 -2.84 1.33 -6.44
N THR A 10 -3.07 2.16 -5.43
CA THR A 10 -2.07 2.48 -4.41
C THR A 10 -2.63 2.28 -3.02
N VAL A 11 -1.72 2.00 -2.08
CA VAL A 11 -1.99 1.99 -0.64
C VAL A 11 -1.12 3.03 0.06
N ALA A 12 -1.63 3.62 1.14
CA ALA A 12 -0.88 4.63 1.86
C ALA A 12 0.30 4.04 2.65
N PHE A 13 1.45 4.71 2.56
CA PHE A 13 2.58 4.58 3.46
C PHE A 13 2.60 5.78 4.41
N MET A 14 2.77 5.53 5.70
CA MET A 14 2.83 6.58 6.72
C MET A 14 3.99 6.34 7.69
N THR A 15 4.56 7.42 8.23
CA THR A 15 5.61 7.35 9.25
C THR A 15 5.06 7.19 10.67
N GLN A 16 3.74 7.27 10.83
CA GLN A 16 3.02 7.05 12.07
C GLN A 16 1.77 6.24 11.78
N SER A 17 1.46 5.27 12.63
CA SER A 17 0.18 4.58 12.59
C SER A 17 -0.23 4.14 13.99
N HIS A 18 -1.51 4.32 14.32
CA HIS A 18 -2.11 3.89 15.59
C HIS A 18 -3.18 2.81 15.40
N HIS A 19 -3.38 2.33 14.15
CA HIS A 19 -4.39 1.33 13.86
C HIS A 19 -3.79 -0.08 13.87
N ALA A 20 -4.42 -1.01 14.60
CA ALA A 20 -3.91 -2.36 14.80
C ALA A 20 -3.77 -3.18 13.50
N GLY A 21 -4.55 -2.86 12.47
CA GLY A 21 -4.43 -3.50 11.15
C GLY A 21 -3.27 -2.98 10.29
N SER A 22 -2.58 -1.92 10.70
CA SER A 22 -1.39 -1.44 9.99
C SER A 22 -0.19 -2.30 10.38
N PHE A 23 0.79 -2.41 9.48
CA PHE A 23 2.01 -3.14 9.77
C PHE A 23 3.25 -2.37 9.33
N ALA A 24 4.33 -2.59 10.08
CA ALA A 24 5.62 -1.97 9.84
C ALA A 24 6.21 -2.47 8.52
N VAL A 25 6.83 -1.56 7.75
CA VAL A 25 7.70 -1.89 6.62
C VAL A 25 9.06 -2.26 7.20
N PRO A 26 9.50 -3.52 7.12
CA PRO A 26 10.80 -3.91 7.66
C PRO A 26 11.92 -3.36 6.77
N SER A 27 13.11 -3.13 7.34
CA SER A 27 14.23 -2.51 6.61
C SER A 27 14.65 -3.34 5.39
N GLU A 28 14.61 -4.66 5.49
CA GLU A 28 14.93 -5.59 4.40
C GLU A 28 13.94 -5.57 3.23
N ALA A 29 12.74 -5.00 3.42
CA ALA A 29 11.80 -4.83 2.32
C ALA A 29 12.20 -3.72 1.35
N TRP A 30 13.12 -2.82 1.72
CA TRP A 30 13.55 -1.72 0.85
C TRP A 30 14.63 -2.17 -0.13
N ILE A 31 14.37 -1.97 -1.43
CA ILE A 31 15.40 -2.03 -2.48
C ILE A 31 16.13 -0.68 -2.56
N ARG A 32 15.40 0.42 -2.43
CA ARG A 32 15.92 1.80 -2.48
C ARG A 32 14.98 2.76 -1.76
N GLY A 33 15.56 3.80 -1.16
CA GLY A 33 14.80 4.95 -0.67
C GLY A 33 14.20 4.76 0.71
N GLU A 34 14.79 3.89 1.54
CA GLU A 34 14.40 3.75 2.95
C GLU A 34 14.44 5.12 3.65
N PRO A 35 13.33 5.57 4.27
CA PRO A 35 13.19 6.95 4.74
C PRO A 35 13.96 7.27 6.05
N GLY A 36 14.88 6.41 6.48
CA GLY A 36 15.67 6.57 7.71
C GLY A 36 14.86 6.56 9.00
N GLN A 37 13.56 6.24 8.92
CA GLN A 37 12.62 6.12 10.01
C GLN A 37 11.61 5.02 9.70
N GLN A 38 10.97 4.46 10.73
CA GLN A 38 9.98 3.41 10.56
C GLN A 38 8.81 3.88 9.70
N SER A 39 8.46 3.09 8.69
CA SER A 39 7.26 3.28 7.87
C SER A 39 6.23 2.21 8.17
N TYR A 40 4.97 2.51 7.90
CA TYR A 40 3.83 1.64 8.07
C TYR A 40 2.98 1.63 6.81
N VAL A 41 2.41 0.47 6.47
CA VAL A 41 1.42 0.32 5.41
C VAL A 41 0.02 0.26 6.00
N LEU A 42 -0.93 0.94 5.36
CA LEU A 42 -2.34 0.90 5.71
C LEU A 42 -3.16 0.26 4.58
N PRO A 43 -3.42 -1.06 4.65
CA PRO A 43 -4.07 -1.81 3.56
C PRO A 43 -5.44 -1.30 3.13
N TRP A 44 -6.19 -0.63 4.03
CA TRP A 44 -7.51 -0.09 3.72
C TRP A 44 -7.48 1.29 3.05
N THR A 45 -6.34 1.97 3.02
CA THR A 45 -6.24 3.31 2.43
C THR A 45 -5.91 3.17 0.94
N VAL A 46 -6.91 2.73 0.17
CA VAL A 46 -6.76 2.41 -1.26
C VAL A 46 -7.20 3.59 -2.12
N ALA A 47 -6.39 3.95 -3.12
CA ALA A 47 -6.72 4.98 -4.10
C ALA A 47 -6.28 4.58 -5.52
N THR A 48 -7.04 5.01 -6.52
CA THR A 48 -6.61 4.95 -7.92
C THR A 48 -5.88 6.25 -8.27
N LEU A 49 -4.65 6.15 -8.75
CA LEU A 49 -3.83 7.28 -9.14
C LEU A 49 -3.50 7.21 -10.63
N LYS A 50 -3.65 8.34 -11.31
CA LYS A 50 -3.03 8.62 -12.62
C LYS A 50 -1.59 9.07 -12.44
N GLU A 51 -0.67 8.48 -13.19
CA GLU A 51 0.77 8.71 -13.02
C GLU A 51 1.15 10.17 -13.31
N ASP A 52 0.71 10.72 -14.44
CA ASP A 52 1.01 12.09 -14.88
C ASP A 52 0.37 13.19 -14.01
N LEU A 53 -0.75 12.88 -13.36
CA LEU A 53 -1.52 13.84 -12.56
C LEU A 53 -1.18 13.81 -11.07
N HIS A 54 -0.97 12.61 -10.50
CA HIS A 54 -0.87 12.44 -9.05
C HIS A 54 0.54 12.07 -8.56
N VAL A 55 1.41 11.54 -9.43
CA VAL A 55 2.76 11.11 -9.04
C VAL A 55 3.76 12.23 -9.30
N VAL A 56 4.10 12.98 -8.25
CA VAL A 56 5.08 14.08 -8.33
C VAL A 56 6.54 13.61 -8.30
N GLY A 57 6.79 12.34 -8.02
CA GLY A 57 8.12 11.74 -8.03
C GLY A 57 8.19 10.38 -7.33
N ARG A 58 9.10 9.52 -7.79
CA ARG A 58 9.34 8.20 -7.20
C ARG A 58 10.37 8.29 -6.07
N GLN A 59 9.94 8.02 -4.84
CA GLN A 59 10.81 8.10 -3.65
C GLN A 59 11.70 6.86 -3.45
N GLY A 60 11.23 5.68 -3.87
CA GLY A 60 11.92 4.42 -3.62
C GLY A 60 11.25 3.23 -4.30
N SER A 61 11.65 2.05 -3.86
CA SER A 61 11.03 0.78 -4.25
C SER A 61 11.25 -0.26 -3.16
N VAL A 62 10.28 -1.17 -3.04
CA VAL A 62 10.30 -2.31 -2.13
C VAL A 62 10.42 -3.61 -2.90
N THR A 63 10.66 -4.71 -2.20
CA THR A 63 10.74 -6.06 -2.77
C THR A 63 9.37 -6.55 -3.24
N ASP A 64 9.37 -7.44 -4.24
CA ASP A 64 8.14 -8.09 -4.73
C ASP A 64 7.45 -8.88 -3.61
N GLU A 65 8.23 -9.57 -2.76
CA GLU A 65 7.71 -10.29 -1.59
C GLU A 65 6.93 -9.36 -0.64
N PHE A 66 7.45 -8.16 -0.37
CA PHE A 66 6.73 -7.21 0.47
C PHE A 66 5.49 -6.65 -0.25
N THR A 67 5.57 -6.42 -1.57
CA THR A 67 4.41 -6.04 -2.39
C THR A 67 3.30 -7.10 -2.34
N GLU A 68 3.65 -8.39 -2.37
CA GLU A 68 2.69 -9.49 -2.24
C GLU A 68 2.02 -9.51 -0.86
N GLN A 69 2.77 -9.26 0.21
CA GLN A 69 2.22 -9.14 1.56
C GLN A 69 1.19 -7.99 1.64
N VAL A 70 1.54 -6.82 1.10
CA VAL A 70 0.66 -5.65 1.05
C VAL A 70 -0.61 -5.94 0.23
N THR A 71 -0.46 -6.61 -0.91
CA THR A 71 -1.58 -6.99 -1.77
C THR A 71 -2.51 -7.96 -1.05
N THR A 72 -1.96 -8.98 -0.39
CA THR A 72 -2.73 -9.96 0.38
C THR A 72 -3.52 -9.29 1.51
N ALA A 73 -2.88 -8.39 2.26
CA ALA A 73 -3.55 -7.65 3.32
C ALA A 73 -4.68 -6.73 2.80
N THR A 74 -4.47 -6.13 1.62
CA THR A 74 -5.46 -5.26 0.97
C THR A 74 -6.66 -6.06 0.48
N ILE A 75 -6.42 -7.21 -0.17
CA ILE A 75 -7.50 -8.14 -0.58
C ILE A 75 -8.27 -8.61 0.64
N SER A 76 -7.58 -9.03 1.71
CA SER A 76 -8.24 -9.48 2.95
C SER A 76 -9.13 -8.40 3.57
N TYR A 77 -8.72 -7.14 3.51
CA TYR A 77 -9.56 -6.02 3.98
C TYR A 77 -10.82 -5.87 3.11
N LEU A 78 -10.68 -5.94 1.78
CA LEU A 78 -11.80 -5.84 0.85
C LEU A 78 -12.77 -7.01 1.00
N ASP A 79 -12.27 -8.23 1.13
CA ASP A 79 -13.10 -9.44 1.32
C ASP A 79 -13.82 -9.43 2.68
N SER A 80 -13.15 -8.92 3.74
CA SER A 80 -13.77 -8.80 5.06
C SER A 80 -14.87 -7.73 5.11
N SER A 81 -14.86 -6.78 4.17
CA SER A 81 -15.92 -5.78 4.07
C SER A 81 -17.24 -6.35 3.54
N GLU A 82 -17.23 -7.46 2.79
CA GLU A 82 -18.45 -8.17 2.37
C GLU A 82 -19.15 -8.90 3.52
N THR A 83 -18.44 -9.23 4.61
CA THR A 83 -19.01 -10.02 5.74
C THR A 83 -19.59 -9.15 6.86
N ALA A 84 -19.49 -7.83 6.76
CA ALA A 84 -19.80 -6.89 7.84
C ALA A 84 -21.20 -6.23 7.79
N ASP A 85 -22.12 -6.71 6.93
CA ASP A 85 -23.51 -6.23 6.91
C ASP A 85 -24.50 -7.27 7.47
N PRO A 86 -24.95 -7.13 8.74
CA PRO A 86 -26.26 -7.58 9.16
C PRO A 86 -27.23 -6.37 9.18
N VAL A 87 -28.33 -6.49 8.41
CA VAL A 87 -29.49 -5.60 8.40
C VAL A 87 -30.14 -5.49 9.79
#